data_AF-A0A520WU74-F1
#
_entry.id   AF-A0A520WU74-F1
#
_cell.length_a   1.000
_cell.length_b   1.000
_cell.length_c   1.000
_cell.angle_alpha   90.00
_cell.angle_beta   90.00
_cell.angle_gamma   90.00
#
_symmetry.space_group_name_H-M   'P 1'
#
loop_
_entity.id
_entity.type
_entity.pdbx_description
1 polymer ?
#
loop_
_entity_poly.entity_id
_entity_poly.type
_entity_poly.pdbx_seq_one_letter_code
_entity_poly.pdbx_strand_id
1 'polypeptide(L)'
;MENGTGAELNPQSRSGGFPAGQVFLSGVAGLTLAAFINSSALLTDAERLPDSRSRSLSVAIWTPIEAAASTLRLTWPRTVGDSLLGRSGDEGHITLRREHIEAVSEPQSEEWLVLSVEEEQGPELHLDQGATDTSESIWDPGNPFTIWVLGDSMVQFFGETFVMMAEKSPSVSATAEPKLASGLSRPDYFDWPARISEVMTTYDPDAVILMFGGNDAQNIRADDGRWLDRFSEQWEEEYRRRIALVMDLAASEPERIVLWVGQPPMRGVGFDLRMNQLNDLYRAEADERQGVHYLDLRSLFTDESGNYARYLLDSSGQLVDVRLTDGVHLSHWGGEWLSEFLLKEIKKSPEVEELWNE
;
A
#
# COMPACT_ATOMS: atom_id res chain seq x y z
N MET A 1 -21.42 -56.23 -69.76
CA MET A 1 -20.55 -55.08 -69.46
C MET A 1 -21.25 -54.28 -68.37
N GLU A 2 -20.51 -53.80 -67.36
CA GLU A 2 -20.90 -52.84 -66.29
C GLU A 2 -22.29 -53.07 -65.63
N ASN A 3 -22.42 -53.58 -64.40
CA ASN A 3 -21.77 -53.21 -63.13
C ASN A 3 -21.93 -51.72 -62.78
N GLY A 4 -22.86 -51.40 -61.86
CA GLY A 4 -23.18 -50.03 -61.45
C GLY A 4 -24.36 -49.93 -60.46
N THR A 5 -24.18 -50.41 -59.24
CA THR A 5 -25.16 -50.23 -58.14
C THR A 5 -25.22 -48.77 -57.70
N GLY A 6 -26.27 -48.05 -58.09
CA GLY A 6 -26.56 -46.71 -57.57
C GLY A 6 -27.15 -46.77 -56.16
N ALA A 7 -26.32 -46.51 -55.14
CA ALA A 7 -26.78 -46.26 -53.78
C ALA A 7 -27.15 -44.76 -53.66
N GLU A 8 -28.40 -44.45 -53.29
CA GLU A 8 -28.81 -43.08 -52.98
C GLU A 8 -28.16 -42.64 -51.66
N LEU A 9 -27.17 -41.74 -51.75
CA LEU A 9 -26.62 -41.03 -50.60
C LEU A 9 -27.53 -39.86 -50.23
N ASN A 10 -28.29 -40.02 -49.15
CA ASN A 10 -29.16 -39.01 -48.56
C ASN A 10 -28.38 -37.76 -48.09
N PRO A 11 -28.56 -36.57 -48.70
CA PRO A 11 -27.86 -35.36 -48.30
C PRO A 11 -28.65 -34.57 -47.26
N GLN A 12 -28.67 -35.03 -46.00
CA GLN A 12 -29.06 -34.18 -44.86
C GLN A 12 -27.85 -33.46 -44.25
N SER A 13 -27.20 -32.61 -45.05
CA SER A 13 -26.34 -31.56 -44.53
C SER A 13 -27.20 -30.41 -43.97
N ARG A 14 -27.73 -30.58 -42.76
CA ARG A 14 -28.30 -29.47 -41.99
C ARG A 14 -27.17 -28.52 -41.57
N SER A 15 -26.87 -27.52 -42.39
CA SER A 15 -26.07 -26.35 -42.01
C SER A 15 -26.86 -25.47 -41.04
N GLY A 16 -26.94 -25.92 -39.78
CA GLY A 16 -27.59 -25.20 -38.68
C GLY A 16 -26.82 -23.95 -38.25
N GLY A 17 -26.80 -22.92 -39.10
CA GLY A 17 -26.38 -21.58 -38.68
C GLY A 17 -27.43 -20.97 -37.76
N PHE A 18 -27.02 -20.46 -36.60
CA PHE A 18 -27.92 -19.76 -35.70
C PHE A 18 -28.47 -18.48 -36.36
N PRO A 19 -29.78 -18.18 -36.28
CA PRO A 19 -30.32 -16.91 -36.73
C PRO A 19 -29.62 -15.74 -36.03
N ALA A 20 -29.23 -14.70 -36.77
CA ALA A 20 -28.46 -13.58 -36.23
C ALA A 20 -29.11 -12.92 -35.00
N GLY A 21 -30.45 -12.89 -34.93
CA GLY A 21 -31.19 -12.41 -33.76
C GLY A 21 -31.01 -13.26 -32.49
N GLN A 22 -30.85 -14.58 -32.60
CA GLN A 22 -30.57 -15.45 -31.45
C GLN A 22 -29.13 -15.27 -30.95
N VAL A 23 -28.18 -15.04 -31.85
CA VAL A 23 -26.79 -14.71 -31.50
C VAL A 23 -26.73 -13.37 -30.77
N PHE A 24 -27.43 -12.35 -31.29
CA PHE A 24 -27.52 -11.03 -30.66
C PHE A 24 -28.15 -11.08 -29.26
N LEU A 25 -29.30 -11.75 -29.11
CA LEU A 25 -29.97 -11.89 -27.81
C LEU A 25 -29.11 -12.66 -26.79
N SER A 26 -28.43 -13.73 -27.23
CA SER A 26 -27.48 -14.48 -26.39
C SER A 26 -26.30 -13.60 -25.95
N GLY A 27 -25.79 -12.74 -26.85
CA GLY A 27 -24.73 -11.78 -26.53
C GLY A 27 -25.16 -10.73 -25.50
N VAL A 28 -26.35 -10.15 -25.65
CA VAL A 28 -26.92 -9.20 -24.67
C VAL A 28 -27.15 -9.88 -23.32
N ALA A 29 -27.71 -11.10 -23.30
CA ALA A 29 -27.90 -11.85 -22.06
C ALA A 29 -26.56 -12.18 -21.37
N GLY A 30 -25.53 -12.56 -22.14
CA GLY A 30 -24.19 -12.81 -21.62
C GLY A 30 -23.52 -11.56 -21.04
N LEU A 31 -23.62 -10.41 -21.71
CA LEU A 31 -23.12 -9.13 -21.21
C LEU A 31 -23.86 -8.68 -19.95
N THR A 32 -25.18 -8.86 -19.88
CA THR A 32 -25.97 -8.58 -18.68
C THR A 32 -25.52 -9.46 -17.52
N LEU A 33 -25.43 -10.78 -17.72
CA LEU A 33 -24.95 -11.71 -16.68
C LEU A 33 -23.53 -11.36 -16.22
N ALA A 34 -22.63 -11.00 -17.15
CA ALA A 34 -21.30 -10.52 -16.81
C ALA A 34 -21.34 -9.24 -15.96
N ALA A 35 -22.21 -8.27 -16.28
CA ALA A 35 -22.37 -7.07 -15.48
C ALA A 35 -22.86 -7.37 -14.05
N PHE A 36 -23.79 -8.32 -13.86
CA PHE A 36 -24.21 -8.76 -12.52
C PHE A 36 -23.08 -9.47 -11.75
N ILE A 37 -22.33 -10.38 -12.39
CA ILE A 37 -21.19 -11.08 -11.76
C ILE A 37 -20.07 -10.10 -11.34
N ASN A 38 -19.85 -9.06 -12.13
CA ASN A 38 -18.79 -8.06 -11.90
C ASN A 38 -19.28 -6.78 -11.20
N SER A 39 -20.54 -6.75 -10.75
CA SER A 39 -21.22 -5.54 -10.25
C SER A 39 -20.52 -4.87 -9.07
N SER A 40 -19.98 -5.64 -8.12
CA SER A 40 -19.22 -5.11 -6.99
C SER A 40 -17.97 -4.36 -7.45
N ALA A 41 -17.15 -4.96 -8.31
CA ALA A 41 -15.96 -4.31 -8.87
C ALA A 41 -16.31 -3.06 -9.68
N LEU A 42 -17.41 -3.09 -10.46
CA LEU A 42 -17.89 -1.95 -11.23
C LEU A 42 -18.40 -0.80 -10.35
N LEU A 43 -19.00 -1.11 -9.20
CA LEU A 43 -19.35 -0.12 -8.19
C LEU A 43 -18.10 0.49 -7.55
N THR A 44 -17.17 -0.35 -7.07
CA THR A 44 -15.89 0.12 -6.49
C THR A 44 -15.12 1.01 -7.46
N ASP A 45 -14.99 0.61 -8.73
CA ASP A 45 -14.30 1.42 -9.75
C ASP A 45 -15.05 2.73 -10.07
N ALA A 46 -16.39 2.76 -9.94
CA ALA A 46 -17.15 4.00 -10.04
C ALA A 46 -16.96 4.91 -8.82
N GLU A 47 -16.88 4.35 -7.62
CA GLU A 47 -16.66 5.10 -6.37
C GLU A 47 -15.28 5.77 -6.34
N ARG A 48 -14.25 5.09 -6.87
CA ARG A 48 -12.86 5.56 -7.06
C ARG A 48 -12.69 6.75 -8.01
N LEU A 49 -13.71 7.10 -8.80
CA LEU A 49 -13.62 8.22 -9.75
C LEU A 49 -13.46 9.58 -9.00
N PRO A 50 -12.86 10.60 -9.66
CA PRO A 50 -12.90 11.98 -9.18
C PRO A 50 -14.35 12.45 -9.01
N ASP A 51 -14.63 13.26 -7.98
CA ASP A 51 -16.02 13.61 -7.69
C ASP A 51 -16.58 14.51 -8.78
N SER A 52 -17.67 14.04 -9.38
CA SER A 52 -18.12 14.51 -10.69
C SER A 52 -19.54 14.03 -10.98
N ARG A 53 -20.26 14.75 -11.85
CA ARG A 53 -21.60 14.31 -12.30
C ARG A 53 -21.57 12.93 -12.96
N SER A 54 -20.47 12.60 -13.65
CA SER A 54 -20.19 11.26 -14.19
C SER A 54 -20.08 10.21 -13.10
N ARG A 55 -19.31 10.46 -12.03
CA ARG A 55 -19.24 9.57 -10.85
C ARG A 55 -20.61 9.36 -10.24
N SER A 56 -21.33 10.45 -9.92
CA SER A 56 -22.65 10.37 -9.27
C SER A 56 -23.64 9.54 -10.09
N LEU A 57 -23.61 9.67 -11.43
CA LEU A 57 -24.43 8.86 -12.33
C LEU A 57 -23.98 7.40 -12.36
N SER A 58 -22.68 7.11 -12.47
CA SER A 58 -22.15 5.75 -12.47
C SER A 58 -22.45 5.00 -11.17
N VAL A 59 -22.24 5.64 -10.01
CA VAL A 59 -22.58 5.08 -8.69
C VAL A 59 -24.09 4.83 -8.62
N ALA A 60 -24.94 5.81 -8.97
CA ALA A 60 -26.39 5.64 -8.98
C ALA A 60 -26.91 4.54 -9.92
N ILE A 61 -26.16 4.18 -10.96
CA ILE A 61 -26.45 3.04 -11.84
C ILE A 61 -25.98 1.72 -11.19
N TRP A 62 -24.77 1.67 -10.65
CA TRP A 62 -24.19 0.41 -10.15
C TRP A 62 -24.71 0.00 -8.77
N THR A 63 -24.96 0.92 -7.83
CA THR A 63 -25.46 0.59 -6.48
C THR A 63 -26.72 -0.30 -6.49
N PRO A 64 -27.80 -0.01 -7.25
CA PRO A 64 -28.97 -0.90 -7.28
C PRO A 64 -28.70 -2.23 -8.02
N ILE A 65 -27.74 -2.28 -8.95
CA ILE A 65 -27.36 -3.51 -9.66
C ILE A 65 -26.55 -4.42 -8.74
N GLU A 66 -25.58 -3.87 -8.01
CA GLU A 66 -24.78 -4.57 -7.00
C GLU A 66 -25.70 -5.14 -5.92
N ALA A 67 -26.57 -4.32 -5.32
CA ALA A 67 -27.46 -4.76 -4.25
C ALA A 67 -28.38 -5.92 -4.69
N ALA A 68 -28.85 -5.91 -5.94
CA ALA A 68 -29.60 -7.02 -6.51
C ALA A 68 -28.71 -8.26 -6.79
N ALA A 69 -27.49 -8.05 -7.29
CA ALA A 69 -26.53 -9.12 -7.60
C ALA A 69 -26.05 -9.85 -6.35
N SER A 70 -25.67 -9.12 -5.29
CA SER A 70 -25.20 -9.67 -4.02
C SER A 70 -26.32 -10.39 -3.27
N THR A 71 -27.53 -9.81 -3.23
CA THR A 71 -28.74 -10.47 -2.69
C THR A 71 -29.03 -11.81 -3.40
N LEU A 72 -28.88 -11.85 -4.73
CA LEU A 72 -29.04 -13.07 -5.54
C LEU A 72 -27.80 -13.96 -5.56
N ARG A 73 -26.72 -13.61 -4.85
CA ARG A 73 -25.40 -14.29 -4.83
C ARG A 73 -24.79 -14.47 -6.22
N LEU A 74 -25.09 -13.58 -7.17
CA LEU A 74 -24.51 -13.59 -8.52
C LEU A 74 -23.04 -13.14 -8.53
N THR A 75 -22.58 -12.45 -7.49
CA THR A 75 -21.18 -12.02 -7.31
C THR A 75 -20.25 -13.16 -6.83
N TRP A 76 -20.79 -14.24 -6.25
CA TRP A 76 -20.04 -15.40 -5.73
C TRP A 76 -18.92 -15.94 -6.66
N PRO A 77 -19.16 -16.16 -7.98
CA PRO A 77 -18.13 -16.74 -8.85
C PRO A 77 -16.91 -15.85 -8.94
N ARG A 78 -17.12 -14.53 -8.91
CA ARG A 78 -16.04 -13.55 -8.91
C ARG A 78 -15.34 -13.48 -7.56
N THR A 79 -16.08 -13.40 -6.44
CA THR A 79 -15.45 -13.30 -5.10
C THR A 79 -14.60 -14.53 -4.79
N VAL A 80 -15.01 -15.73 -5.24
CA VAL A 80 -14.18 -16.96 -5.13
C VAL A 80 -12.97 -16.92 -6.05
N GLY A 81 -13.13 -16.46 -7.29
CA GLY A 81 -12.01 -16.30 -8.22
C GLY A 81 -10.97 -15.31 -7.69
N ASP A 82 -11.42 -14.17 -7.17
CA ASP A 82 -10.58 -13.17 -6.51
C ASP A 82 -9.93 -13.77 -5.25
N SER A 83 -10.64 -14.59 -4.45
CA SER A 83 -10.08 -15.28 -3.26
C SER A 83 -8.93 -16.22 -3.60
N LEU A 84 -9.12 -17.06 -4.62
CA LEU A 84 -8.09 -18.00 -5.10
C LEU A 84 -6.88 -17.28 -5.73
N LEU A 85 -7.04 -16.02 -6.14
CA LEU A 85 -5.97 -15.15 -6.64
C LEU A 85 -5.36 -14.24 -5.56
N GLY A 86 -5.72 -14.41 -4.28
CA GLY A 86 -5.23 -13.59 -3.17
C GLY A 86 -5.85 -12.19 -3.07
N ARG A 87 -6.96 -11.94 -3.76
CA ARG A 87 -7.61 -10.61 -3.94
C ARG A 87 -8.91 -10.43 -3.14
N SER A 88 -9.26 -11.32 -2.21
CA SER A 88 -10.54 -11.24 -1.46
C SER A 88 -10.41 -11.13 0.06
N GLY A 89 -9.23 -10.83 0.57
CA GLY A 89 -9.10 -10.11 1.85
C GLY A 89 -9.08 -8.61 1.57
N ASP A 90 -8.94 -7.80 2.63
CA ASP A 90 -8.47 -6.42 2.47
C ASP A 90 -7.14 -6.39 1.70
N GLU A 91 -6.87 -5.31 0.97
CA GLU A 91 -6.14 -5.31 -0.32
C GLU A 91 -4.80 -6.09 -0.34
N GLY A 92 -4.87 -7.37 -0.70
CA GLY A 92 -3.82 -8.37 -0.49
C GLY A 92 -2.48 -8.16 -1.21
N HIS A 93 -1.43 -8.05 -0.39
CA HIS A 93 0.01 -8.28 -0.60
C HIS A 93 0.41 -9.04 -1.89
N ILE A 94 1.27 -8.43 -2.72
CA ILE A 94 1.92 -9.12 -3.84
C ILE A 94 3.12 -9.94 -3.32
N THR A 95 2.88 -11.20 -2.94
CA THR A 95 3.96 -12.13 -2.62
C THR A 95 4.54 -12.74 -3.91
N LEU A 96 5.68 -12.20 -4.37
CA LEU A 96 6.46 -12.83 -5.45
C LEU A 96 7.12 -14.12 -4.94
N ARG A 97 6.45 -15.26 -5.16
CA ARG A 97 7.03 -16.59 -4.89
C ARG A 97 8.30 -16.76 -5.72
N ARG A 98 9.46 -16.74 -5.05
CA ARG A 98 10.76 -17.13 -5.61
C ARG A 98 10.72 -18.63 -5.92
N GLU A 99 10.76 -19.01 -7.20
CA GLU A 99 11.09 -20.39 -7.55
C GLU A 99 12.52 -20.70 -7.12
N HIS A 100 12.65 -21.65 -6.19
CA HIS A 100 13.94 -22.15 -5.74
C HIS A 100 14.46 -23.13 -6.80
N ILE A 101 15.42 -22.68 -7.62
CA ILE A 101 16.18 -23.58 -8.49
C ILE A 101 17.14 -24.37 -7.60
N GLU A 102 16.86 -25.67 -7.42
CA GLU A 102 17.73 -26.58 -6.66
C GLU A 102 19.15 -26.64 -7.26
N ALA A 103 20.16 -26.51 -6.40
CA ALA A 103 21.56 -26.75 -6.72
C ALA A 103 22.06 -28.06 -6.08
N VAL A 104 22.74 -28.89 -6.88
CA VAL A 104 23.15 -30.29 -6.58
C VAL A 104 24.52 -30.51 -7.25
N SER A 105 25.56 -31.15 -6.66
CA SER A 105 25.78 -31.90 -5.40
C SER A 105 27.17 -31.53 -4.80
N GLU A 106 27.87 -32.20 -3.86
CA GLU A 106 27.76 -33.49 -3.12
C GLU A 106 28.53 -33.34 -1.76
N PRO A 107 28.46 -34.27 -0.76
CA PRO A 107 28.94 -34.05 0.60
C PRO A 107 30.39 -34.52 0.86
N GLN A 108 31.02 -34.02 1.94
CA GLN A 108 32.12 -34.72 2.61
C GLN A 108 32.03 -34.63 4.14
N SER A 109 32.35 -35.77 4.78
CA SER A 109 32.49 -36.00 6.21
C SER A 109 33.90 -35.68 6.71
N GLU A 110 34.06 -35.30 7.98
CA GLU A 110 34.68 -36.17 9.00
C GLU A 110 34.62 -35.56 10.42
N GLU A 111 34.61 -36.44 11.42
CA GLU A 111 34.57 -36.14 12.85
C GLU A 111 35.94 -35.69 13.38
N TRP A 112 35.97 -34.82 14.40
CA TRP A 112 37.03 -34.86 15.43
C TRP A 112 36.44 -34.73 16.84
N LEU A 113 36.54 -35.82 17.61
CA LEU A 113 36.30 -35.89 19.04
C LEU A 113 37.52 -35.36 19.81
N VAL A 114 37.32 -34.54 20.85
CA VAL A 114 38.27 -34.45 21.97
C VAL A 114 37.51 -34.32 23.30
N LEU A 115 38.04 -34.95 24.35
CA LEU A 115 37.40 -35.16 25.65
C LEU A 115 37.49 -33.94 26.59
N SER A 116 36.55 -33.97 27.54
CA SER A 116 36.49 -33.31 28.84
C SER A 116 37.82 -33.04 29.56
N VAL A 117 37.86 -31.92 30.28
CA VAL A 117 38.64 -31.73 31.53
C VAL A 117 37.73 -31.06 32.55
N GLU A 118 37.77 -31.56 33.79
CA GLU A 118 36.93 -31.11 34.92
C GLU A 118 37.45 -29.84 35.63
N GLU A 119 36.60 -29.34 36.53
CA GLU A 119 36.73 -28.15 37.38
C GLU A 119 38.10 -27.90 38.04
N GLU A 120 38.46 -26.62 38.17
CA GLU A 120 39.02 -26.09 39.43
C GLU A 120 38.22 -24.86 39.88
N GLN A 121 37.74 -24.90 41.13
CA GLN A 121 37.10 -23.77 41.79
C GLN A 121 38.14 -22.94 42.55
N GLY A 122 38.10 -21.61 42.41
CA GLY A 122 38.92 -20.65 43.14
C GLY A 122 38.07 -19.47 43.68
N PRO A 123 38.40 -18.88 44.84
CA PRO A 123 37.39 -18.25 45.69
C PRO A 123 36.99 -16.81 45.35
N GLU A 124 35.84 -16.43 45.90
CA GLU A 124 35.16 -15.14 45.75
C GLU A 124 36.05 -13.90 45.98
N LEU A 125 35.85 -12.90 45.13
CA LEU A 125 36.15 -11.50 45.42
C LEU A 125 34.87 -10.68 45.19
N HIS A 126 34.13 -10.42 46.27
CA HIS A 126 33.04 -9.45 46.27
C HIS A 126 33.60 -8.06 45.90
N LEU A 127 33.30 -7.60 44.69
CA LEU A 127 33.42 -6.19 44.31
C LEU A 127 32.02 -5.61 44.15
N ASP A 128 31.53 -5.05 45.24
CA ASP A 128 30.39 -4.14 45.23
C ASP A 128 30.84 -2.77 44.67
N GLN A 129 30.68 -2.58 43.36
CA GLN A 129 30.43 -1.28 42.73
C GLN A 129 30.24 -1.40 41.22
N GLY A 130 29.21 -0.71 40.74
CA GLY A 130 28.77 -0.77 39.35
C GLY A 130 27.34 -1.28 39.29
N ALA A 131 26.40 -0.47 39.80
CA ALA A 131 25.04 -0.53 39.30
C ALA A 131 25.16 -0.24 37.80
N THR A 132 25.03 -1.29 36.98
CA THR A 132 24.72 -1.11 35.58
C THR A 132 23.37 -0.43 35.57
N ASP A 133 23.39 0.85 35.22
CA ASP A 133 22.21 1.60 34.80
C ASP A 133 21.84 1.07 33.40
N THR A 134 21.50 -0.22 33.35
CA THR A 134 20.66 -0.77 32.30
C THR A 134 19.31 -0.12 32.53
N SER A 135 19.11 1.02 31.87
CA SER A 135 17.77 1.50 31.57
C SER A 135 17.07 0.31 30.91
N GLU A 136 16.16 -0.33 31.64
CA GLU A 136 15.37 -1.42 31.07
C GLU A 136 14.61 -0.80 29.89
N SER A 137 14.84 -1.32 28.69
CA SER A 137 14.14 -0.85 27.48
C SER A 137 12.64 -0.82 27.77
N ILE A 138 12.00 0.32 27.51
CA ILE A 138 10.56 0.50 27.72
C ILE A 138 9.77 -0.53 26.89
N TRP A 139 10.37 -1.00 25.80
CA TRP A 139 9.79 -1.97 24.87
C TRP A 139 10.49 -3.32 24.92
N ASP A 140 9.69 -4.39 24.94
CA ASP A 140 10.11 -5.79 24.94
C ASP A 140 9.10 -6.63 24.11
N PRO A 141 9.33 -7.94 23.85
CA PRO A 141 8.41 -8.74 23.02
C PRO A 141 6.99 -8.95 23.60
N GLY A 142 6.75 -8.61 24.87
CA GLY A 142 5.44 -8.53 25.52
C GLY A 142 4.85 -7.12 25.59
N ASN A 143 5.67 -6.08 25.41
CA ASN A 143 5.29 -4.67 25.27
C ASN A 143 6.02 -4.03 24.07
N PRO A 144 5.69 -4.38 22.82
CA PRO A 144 6.48 -3.97 21.65
C PRO A 144 6.31 -2.49 21.33
N PHE A 145 7.32 -1.88 20.72
CA PHE A 145 7.23 -0.58 20.07
C PHE A 145 6.30 -0.69 18.85
N THR A 146 5.21 0.07 18.84
CA THR A 146 4.12 -0.06 17.88
C THR A 146 4.17 1.01 16.79
N ILE A 147 4.12 0.56 15.53
CA ILE A 147 4.23 1.45 14.36
C ILE A 147 3.01 1.30 13.44
N TRP A 148 2.41 2.42 13.05
CA TRP A 148 1.29 2.44 12.11
C TRP A 148 1.60 3.22 10.84
N VAL A 149 1.50 2.58 9.68
CA VAL A 149 1.70 3.17 8.35
C VAL A 149 0.34 3.36 7.69
N LEU A 150 -0.11 4.60 7.54
CA LEU A 150 -1.43 4.95 7.00
C LEU A 150 -1.28 5.81 5.74
N GLY A 151 -2.03 5.50 4.69
CA GLY A 151 -1.94 6.30 3.47
C GLY A 151 -2.72 5.80 2.27
N ASP A 152 -2.63 6.54 1.17
CA ASP A 152 -3.29 6.20 -0.08
C ASP A 152 -2.61 5.00 -0.80
N SER A 153 -2.89 4.81 -2.10
CA SER A 153 -2.27 3.76 -2.90
C SER A 153 -0.74 3.76 -2.88
N MET A 154 -0.09 4.87 -2.56
CA MET A 154 1.38 4.93 -2.46
C MET A 154 1.93 4.06 -1.33
N VAL A 155 1.19 3.87 -0.22
CA VAL A 155 1.59 2.99 0.90
C VAL A 155 1.66 1.52 0.48
N GLN A 156 0.85 1.08 -0.49
CA GLN A 156 0.84 -0.31 -0.96
C GLN A 156 2.23 -0.78 -1.45
N PHE A 157 3.07 0.15 -1.91
CA PHE A 157 4.36 -0.16 -2.52
C PHE A 157 5.54 -0.18 -1.53
N PHE A 158 5.33 0.17 -0.27
CA PHE A 158 6.38 0.10 0.76
C PHE A 158 5.89 -0.39 2.13
N GLY A 159 4.62 -0.22 2.50
CA GLY A 159 4.12 -0.49 3.87
C GLY A 159 4.42 -1.91 4.34
N GLU A 160 4.16 -2.91 3.51
CA GLU A 160 4.46 -4.32 3.81
C GLU A 160 5.95 -4.62 3.91
N THR A 161 6.74 -4.00 3.04
CA THR A 161 8.20 -4.08 3.09
C THR A 161 8.73 -3.45 4.37
N PHE A 162 8.16 -2.31 4.78
CA PHE A 162 8.48 -1.64 6.04
C PHE A 162 8.11 -2.50 7.24
N VAL A 163 6.90 -3.10 7.29
CA VAL A 163 6.49 -4.02 8.37
C VAL A 163 7.48 -5.18 8.50
N MET A 164 7.77 -5.90 7.40
CA MET A 164 8.74 -7.00 7.39
C MET A 164 10.18 -6.59 7.77
N MET A 165 10.52 -5.31 7.68
CA MET A 165 11.84 -4.80 8.08
C MET A 165 11.86 -4.27 9.51
N ALA A 166 10.75 -3.70 9.99
CA ALA A 166 10.55 -3.24 11.36
C ALA A 166 10.53 -4.43 12.32
N GLU A 167 9.68 -5.43 12.05
CA GLU A 167 9.49 -6.64 12.87
C GLU A 167 10.64 -7.66 12.76
N LYS A 168 11.80 -7.25 12.22
CA LYS A 168 13.07 -7.97 12.44
C LYS A 168 13.52 -7.87 13.89
N SER A 169 13.13 -6.80 14.58
CA SER A 169 13.19 -6.74 16.04
C SER A 169 12.00 -7.49 16.63
N PRO A 170 12.20 -8.38 17.63
CA PRO A 170 11.11 -9.03 18.33
C PRO A 170 10.35 -8.07 19.27
N SER A 171 10.92 -6.90 19.57
CA SER A 171 10.36 -5.84 20.42
C SER A 171 9.65 -4.74 19.62
N VAL A 172 9.34 -4.99 18.34
CA VAL A 172 8.63 -4.06 17.45
C VAL A 172 7.45 -4.77 16.82
N SER A 173 6.30 -4.10 16.74
CA SER A 173 5.17 -4.54 15.94
C SER A 173 4.70 -3.43 15.01
N ALA A 174 4.40 -3.76 13.76
CA ALA A 174 4.04 -2.78 12.75
C ALA A 174 2.78 -3.18 11.97
N THR A 175 1.98 -2.19 11.58
CA THR A 175 0.77 -2.39 10.77
C THR A 175 0.75 -1.37 9.63
N ALA A 176 0.41 -1.81 8.42
CA ALA A 176 0.25 -0.94 7.25
C ALA A 176 -1.17 -1.02 6.70
N GLU A 177 -1.83 0.13 6.53
CA GLU A 177 -3.17 0.23 5.96
C GLU A 177 -3.17 1.18 4.75
N PRO A 178 -2.82 0.67 3.55
CA PRO A 178 -3.06 1.39 2.32
C PRO A 178 -4.55 1.42 2.00
N LYS A 179 -5.09 2.59 1.62
CA LYS A 179 -6.42 2.68 0.99
C LYS A 179 -6.32 3.18 -0.44
N LEU A 180 -6.46 2.28 -1.42
CA LEU A 180 -6.33 2.63 -2.83
C LEU A 180 -7.33 3.71 -3.28
N ALA A 181 -6.86 4.60 -4.17
CA ALA A 181 -7.61 5.72 -4.73
C ALA A 181 -8.18 6.74 -3.71
N SER A 182 -7.76 6.67 -2.45
CA SER A 182 -8.15 7.61 -1.39
C SER A 182 -7.23 8.83 -1.32
N GLY A 183 -7.57 9.76 -0.43
CA GLY A 183 -6.81 10.97 -0.12
C GLY A 183 -7.67 11.95 0.70
N LEU A 184 -7.08 13.04 1.17
CA LEU A 184 -7.73 14.01 2.06
C LEU A 184 -8.78 14.88 1.35
N SER A 185 -8.78 14.95 0.02
CA SER A 185 -9.77 15.70 -0.76
C SER A 185 -11.16 15.07 -0.75
N ARG A 186 -11.28 13.79 -0.39
CA ARG A 186 -12.48 12.96 -0.65
C ARG A 186 -12.96 12.15 0.58
N PRO A 187 -13.37 12.83 1.68
CA PRO A 187 -13.94 12.15 2.85
C PRO A 187 -15.24 11.39 2.54
N ASP A 188 -15.95 11.72 1.45
CA ASP A 188 -17.11 10.94 0.97
C ASP A 188 -16.73 9.56 0.37
N TYR A 189 -15.45 9.35 0.06
CA TYR A 189 -14.92 8.08 -0.41
C TYR A 189 -14.18 7.33 0.71
N PHE A 190 -13.35 8.03 1.48
CA PHE A 190 -12.73 7.47 2.69
C PHE A 190 -12.39 8.59 3.69
N ASP A 191 -12.89 8.47 4.92
CA ASP A 191 -12.69 9.44 5.98
C ASP A 191 -11.40 9.14 6.76
N TRP A 192 -10.27 9.64 6.23
CA TRP A 192 -8.96 9.52 6.86
C TRP A 192 -8.90 10.10 8.28
N PRO A 193 -9.41 11.32 8.57
CA PRO A 193 -9.50 11.82 9.95
C PRO A 193 -10.24 10.87 10.90
N ALA A 194 -11.37 10.30 10.48
CA ALA A 194 -12.10 9.33 11.32
C ALA A 194 -11.29 8.05 11.56
N ARG A 195 -10.66 7.48 10.53
CA ARG A 195 -9.81 6.28 10.69
C ARG A 195 -8.61 6.58 11.59
N ILE A 196 -7.90 7.68 11.38
CA ILE A 196 -6.71 8.05 12.17
C ILE A 196 -7.10 8.29 13.64
N SER A 197 -8.24 8.93 13.90
CA SER A 197 -8.78 9.07 15.26
C SER A 197 -9.11 7.73 15.90
N GLU A 198 -9.67 6.77 15.15
CA GLU A 198 -9.92 5.41 15.64
C GLU A 198 -8.59 4.71 15.98
N VAL A 199 -7.56 4.87 15.14
CA VAL A 199 -6.24 4.27 15.36
C VAL A 199 -5.59 4.79 16.63
N MET A 200 -5.48 6.12 16.77
CA MET A 200 -4.86 6.75 17.95
C MET A 200 -5.61 6.40 19.25
N THR A 201 -6.94 6.24 19.19
CA THR A 201 -7.75 5.93 20.40
C THR A 201 -7.86 4.43 20.73
N THR A 202 -7.59 3.54 19.77
CA THR A 202 -7.74 2.08 19.95
C THR A 202 -6.40 1.37 20.14
N TYR A 203 -5.37 1.80 19.44
CA TYR A 203 -4.05 1.15 19.42
C TYR A 203 -2.94 2.03 20.02
N ASP A 204 -3.15 3.35 20.09
CA ASP A 204 -2.24 4.33 20.70
C ASP A 204 -0.75 4.13 20.32
N PRO A 205 -0.41 4.15 19.01
CA PRO A 205 0.90 3.70 18.56
C PRO A 205 2.04 4.65 18.95
N ASP A 206 3.23 4.11 19.22
CA ASP A 206 4.45 4.88 19.51
C ASP A 206 4.95 5.71 18.30
N ALA A 207 4.71 5.20 17.08
CA ALA A 207 5.07 5.87 15.84
C ALA A 207 4.01 5.76 14.74
N VAL A 208 3.83 6.82 13.96
CA VAL A 208 2.88 6.90 12.84
C VAL A 208 3.57 7.45 11.60
N ILE A 209 3.47 6.71 10.50
CA ILE A 209 3.92 7.14 9.17
C ILE A 209 2.70 7.44 8.32
N LEU A 210 2.62 8.66 7.77
CA LEU A 210 1.51 9.14 6.98
C LEU A 210 1.95 9.44 5.54
N MET A 211 1.26 8.89 4.54
CA MET A 211 1.51 9.25 3.13
C MET A 211 0.22 9.46 2.34
N PHE A 212 -0.06 10.71 2.00
CA PHE A 212 -1.22 11.12 1.20
C PHE A 212 -0.79 12.00 0.03
N GLY A 213 -1.63 12.07 -1.00
CA GLY A 213 -1.55 13.09 -2.05
C GLY A 213 -1.71 12.56 -3.47
N GLY A 214 -1.54 11.26 -3.71
CA GLY A 214 -1.54 10.67 -5.05
C GLY A 214 -2.83 10.94 -5.82
N ASN A 215 -3.95 11.05 -5.11
CA ASN A 215 -5.28 11.33 -5.67
C ASN A 215 -5.82 12.73 -5.32
N ASP A 216 -5.12 13.52 -4.51
CA ASP A 216 -5.67 14.76 -3.94
C ASP A 216 -5.57 15.97 -4.84
N ALA A 217 -4.81 15.89 -5.93
CA ALA A 217 -4.80 16.91 -6.96
C ALA A 217 -6.08 16.86 -7.83
N GLN A 218 -7.26 17.02 -7.20
CA GLN A 218 -8.60 17.12 -7.78
C GLN A 218 -9.40 18.28 -7.13
N ASN A 219 -10.58 18.62 -7.66
CA ASN A 219 -11.45 19.63 -7.03
C ASN A 219 -11.98 19.10 -5.68
N ILE A 220 -12.09 19.98 -4.69
CA ILE A 220 -12.70 19.65 -3.39
C ILE A 220 -14.17 20.05 -3.41
N ARG A 221 -15.01 19.23 -2.78
CA ARG A 221 -16.37 19.59 -2.43
C ARG A 221 -16.39 20.04 -0.97
N ALA A 222 -16.82 21.27 -0.75
CA ALA A 222 -16.97 21.86 0.59
C ALA A 222 -18.27 21.39 1.26
N ASP A 223 -18.37 21.55 2.58
CA ASP A 223 -19.52 21.13 3.39
C ASP A 223 -20.84 21.80 2.99
N ASP A 224 -20.77 23.04 2.47
CA ASP A 224 -21.92 23.75 1.90
C ASP A 224 -22.33 23.27 0.49
N GLY A 225 -21.63 22.26 -0.04
CA GLY A 225 -21.87 21.64 -1.34
C GLY A 225 -21.23 22.37 -2.52
N ARG A 226 -20.51 23.49 -2.32
CA ARG A 226 -19.76 24.16 -3.39
C ARG A 226 -18.57 23.35 -3.84
N TRP A 227 -18.16 23.58 -5.08
CA TRP A 227 -16.90 23.09 -5.64
C TRP A 227 -15.83 24.14 -5.48
N LEU A 228 -14.71 23.74 -4.88
CA LEU A 228 -13.49 24.50 -4.80
C LEU A 228 -12.58 23.99 -5.92
N ASP A 229 -12.24 24.86 -6.88
CA ASP A 229 -11.38 24.49 -7.99
C ASP A 229 -9.97 24.21 -7.49
N ARG A 230 -9.37 23.10 -7.97
CA ARG A 230 -8.05 22.63 -7.57
C ARG A 230 -6.98 23.73 -7.63
N PHE A 231 -6.30 23.98 -6.50
CA PHE A 231 -5.31 25.05 -6.32
C PHE A 231 -5.84 26.47 -6.55
N SER A 232 -7.14 26.69 -6.30
CA SER A 232 -7.64 28.02 -5.95
C SER A 232 -7.36 28.33 -4.47
N GLU A 233 -7.32 29.61 -4.09
CA GLU A 233 -7.09 30.06 -2.70
C GLU A 233 -8.01 29.35 -1.69
N GLN A 234 -9.31 29.24 -1.99
CA GLN A 234 -10.28 28.53 -1.15
C GLN A 234 -10.03 27.01 -1.08
N TRP A 235 -9.51 26.41 -2.16
CA TRP A 235 -9.12 25.01 -2.17
C TRP A 235 -7.88 24.77 -1.31
N GLU A 236 -6.89 25.66 -1.36
CA GLU A 236 -5.68 25.56 -0.55
C GLU A 236 -5.99 25.76 0.94
N GLU A 237 -6.86 26.73 1.29
CA GLU A 237 -7.35 26.94 2.65
C GLU A 237 -8.03 25.67 3.22
N GLU A 238 -8.98 25.09 2.50
CA GLU A 238 -9.68 23.87 2.93
C GLU A 238 -8.76 22.64 2.94
N TYR A 239 -7.83 22.51 2.00
CA TYR A 239 -6.90 21.38 1.98
C TYR A 239 -5.86 21.46 3.10
N ARG A 240 -5.32 22.67 3.38
CA ARG A 240 -4.49 22.95 4.57
C ARG A 240 -5.22 22.57 5.85
N ARG A 241 -6.48 22.98 6.02
CA ARG A 241 -7.32 22.60 7.18
C ARG A 241 -7.44 21.08 7.36
N ARG A 242 -7.43 20.30 6.28
CA ARG A 242 -7.48 18.83 6.34
C ARG A 242 -6.13 18.20 6.64
N ILE A 243 -5.04 18.72 6.08
CA ILE A 243 -3.66 18.32 6.44
C ILE A 243 -3.45 18.57 7.93
N ALA A 244 -3.74 19.80 8.38
CA ALA A 244 -3.71 20.24 9.75
C ALA A 244 -4.42 19.27 10.70
N LEU A 245 -5.71 19.00 10.44
CA LEU A 245 -6.51 18.07 11.26
C LEU A 245 -5.88 16.68 11.36
N VAL A 246 -5.33 16.14 10.27
CA VAL A 246 -4.71 14.81 10.28
C VAL A 246 -3.39 14.82 11.06
N MET A 247 -2.57 15.85 10.90
CA MET A 247 -1.34 16.02 11.68
C MET A 247 -1.63 16.19 13.17
N ASP A 248 -2.63 17.03 13.52
CA ASP A 248 -3.05 17.30 14.90
C ASP A 248 -3.64 16.04 15.58
N LEU A 249 -4.34 15.19 14.81
CA LEU A 249 -4.83 13.88 15.30
C LEU A 249 -3.68 12.90 15.54
N ALA A 250 -2.72 12.79 14.60
CA ALA A 250 -1.59 11.88 14.75
C ALA A 250 -0.63 12.32 15.88
N ALA A 251 -0.39 13.62 16.02
CA ALA A 251 0.45 14.20 17.08
C ALA A 251 -0.32 14.48 18.39
N SER A 252 -1.36 13.70 18.70
CA SER A 252 -2.19 13.91 19.89
C SER A 252 -1.43 13.75 21.21
N GLU A 253 -0.37 12.93 21.21
CA GLU A 253 0.52 12.70 22.34
C GLU A 253 1.92 13.24 22.04
N PRO A 254 2.59 13.89 23.02
CA PRO A 254 3.80 14.68 22.78
C PRO A 254 5.06 13.84 22.49
N GLU A 255 5.05 12.55 22.84
CA GLU A 255 6.20 11.65 22.65
C GLU A 255 6.05 10.77 21.39
N ARG A 256 4.89 10.80 20.71
CA ARG A 256 4.63 10.00 19.52
C ARG A 256 5.44 10.52 18.31
N ILE A 257 6.14 9.62 17.63
CA ILE A 257 6.88 9.96 16.41
C ILE A 257 5.90 10.05 15.23
N VAL A 258 5.68 11.24 14.67
CA VAL A 258 4.84 11.41 13.47
C VAL A 258 5.69 11.75 12.25
N LEU A 259 5.77 10.84 11.29
CA LEU A 259 6.48 11.03 10.02
C LEU A 259 5.48 11.32 8.89
N TRP A 260 5.46 12.54 8.37
CA TRP A 260 4.69 12.89 7.18
C TRP A 260 5.52 12.74 5.91
N VAL A 261 5.21 11.75 5.09
CA VAL A 261 5.96 11.38 3.91
C VAL A 261 5.46 12.15 2.68
N GLY A 262 6.33 12.98 2.10
CA GLY A 262 6.04 13.72 0.87
C GLY A 262 5.94 12.82 -0.36
N GLN A 263 5.24 13.28 -1.39
CA GLN A 263 5.11 12.57 -2.65
C GLN A 263 6.44 12.56 -3.44
N PRO A 264 6.85 11.43 -4.01
CA PRO A 264 8.08 11.32 -4.81
C PRO A 264 7.95 12.00 -6.18
N PRO A 265 9.06 12.18 -6.92
CA PRO A 265 9.03 12.63 -8.30
C PRO A 265 8.20 11.72 -9.20
N MET A 266 7.37 12.33 -10.04
CA MET A 266 6.49 11.66 -10.99
C MET A 266 6.98 11.88 -12.42
N ARG A 267 6.82 10.89 -13.31
CA ARG A 267 7.31 10.98 -14.69
C ARG A 267 6.61 12.07 -15.51
N GLY A 268 5.31 12.23 -15.30
CA GLY A 268 4.51 13.20 -16.03
C GLY A 268 4.69 14.58 -15.41
N VAL A 269 5.42 15.48 -16.07
CA VAL A 269 5.70 16.87 -15.61
C VAL A 269 4.45 17.57 -15.05
N GLY A 270 3.32 17.49 -15.75
CA GLY A 270 2.07 18.12 -15.32
C GLY A 270 1.41 17.48 -14.08
N PHE A 271 1.79 16.25 -13.69
CA PHE A 271 1.38 15.59 -12.45
C PHE A 271 2.41 15.84 -11.35
N ASP A 272 3.71 15.76 -11.68
CA ASP A 272 4.83 16.08 -10.77
C ASP A 272 4.71 17.49 -10.18
N LEU A 273 4.39 18.48 -11.02
CA LEU A 273 4.10 19.85 -10.56
C LEU A 273 2.98 19.91 -9.51
N ARG A 274 1.96 19.05 -9.62
CA ARG A 274 0.87 19.00 -8.63
C ARG A 274 1.34 18.34 -7.34
N MET A 275 2.15 17.28 -7.43
CA MET A 275 2.73 16.63 -6.25
C MET A 275 3.69 17.57 -5.52
N ASN A 276 4.48 18.39 -6.23
CA ASN A 276 5.29 19.45 -5.63
C ASN A 276 4.42 20.49 -4.90
N GLN A 277 3.33 20.96 -5.52
CA GLN A 277 2.40 21.87 -4.85
C GLN A 277 1.81 21.27 -3.57
N LEU A 278 1.40 19.99 -3.57
CA LEU A 278 0.94 19.31 -2.36
C LEU A 278 2.05 19.18 -1.30
N ASN A 279 3.27 18.82 -1.71
CA ASN A 279 4.43 18.71 -0.82
C ASN A 279 4.78 20.04 -0.14
N ASP A 280 4.67 21.16 -0.85
CA ASP A 280 4.90 22.50 -0.27
C ASP A 280 3.82 22.87 0.76
N LEU A 281 2.57 22.41 0.58
CA LEU A 281 1.53 22.53 1.61
C LEU A 281 1.85 21.63 2.82
N TYR A 282 2.21 20.36 2.59
CA TYR A 282 2.57 19.41 3.66
C TYR A 282 3.75 19.91 4.50
N ARG A 283 4.82 20.39 3.87
CA ARG A 283 5.99 20.92 4.56
C ARG A 283 5.61 22.13 5.43
N ALA A 284 4.84 23.07 4.87
CA ALA A 284 4.40 24.26 5.60
C ALA A 284 3.51 23.93 6.81
N GLU A 285 2.58 22.97 6.68
CA GLU A 285 1.74 22.56 7.82
C GLU A 285 2.50 21.76 8.88
N ALA A 286 3.54 21.00 8.49
CA ALA A 286 4.41 20.30 9.44
C ALA A 286 5.36 21.26 10.18
N ASP A 287 5.91 22.26 9.50
CA ASP A 287 6.83 23.26 10.10
C ASP A 287 6.16 24.07 11.24
N GLU A 288 4.82 24.15 11.26
CA GLU A 288 4.04 24.80 12.33
C GLU A 288 3.74 23.87 13.53
N ARG A 289 4.08 22.57 13.46
CA ARG A 289 3.64 21.52 14.40
C ARG A 289 4.80 20.82 15.08
N GLN A 290 4.84 20.89 16.41
CA GLN A 290 5.77 20.10 17.21
C GLN A 290 5.40 18.61 17.13
N GLY A 291 6.40 17.73 17.03
CA GLY A 291 6.22 16.28 16.91
C GLY A 291 5.98 15.75 15.49
N VAL A 292 5.73 16.64 14.51
CA VAL A 292 5.50 16.24 13.10
C VAL A 292 6.75 16.49 12.26
N HIS A 293 7.28 15.42 11.66
CA HIS A 293 8.47 15.48 10.81
C HIS A 293 8.09 15.26 9.35
N TYR A 294 8.16 16.31 8.53
CA TYR A 294 8.01 16.19 7.08
C TYR A 294 9.26 15.57 6.45
N LEU A 295 9.07 14.52 5.65
CA LEU A 295 10.11 13.79 4.95
C LEU A 295 10.03 14.02 3.44
N ASP A 296 11.04 14.68 2.88
CA ASP A 296 11.12 14.95 1.45
C ASP A 296 11.71 13.75 0.68
N LEU A 297 10.85 13.06 -0.08
CA LEU A 297 11.27 11.90 -0.89
C LEU A 297 11.95 12.28 -2.21
N ARG A 298 12.03 13.56 -2.59
CA ARG A 298 12.56 13.91 -3.91
C ARG A 298 14.04 13.59 -4.04
N SER A 299 14.85 13.94 -3.05
CA SER A 299 16.29 13.62 -3.02
C SER A 299 16.60 12.11 -3.05
N LEU A 300 15.67 11.25 -2.60
CA LEU A 300 15.81 9.79 -2.63
C LEU A 300 15.50 9.18 -4.01
N PHE A 301 14.71 9.86 -4.84
CA PHE A 301 14.16 9.29 -6.08
C PHE A 301 14.40 10.14 -7.35
N THR A 302 15.24 11.17 -7.27
CA THR A 302 15.72 11.92 -8.44
C THR A 302 17.09 11.47 -8.90
N ASP A 303 17.39 11.65 -10.20
CA ASP A 303 18.75 11.54 -10.73
C ASP A 303 19.68 12.67 -10.23
N GLU A 304 20.97 12.59 -10.59
CA GLU A 304 21.99 13.62 -10.28
C GLU A 304 21.63 15.03 -10.79
N SER A 305 20.68 15.14 -11.71
CA SER A 305 20.18 16.41 -12.26
C SER A 305 18.86 16.88 -11.61
N GLY A 306 18.39 16.19 -10.57
CA GLY A 306 17.15 16.51 -9.85
C GLY A 306 15.85 16.11 -10.57
N ASN A 307 15.92 15.28 -11.62
CA ASN A 307 14.76 14.86 -12.40
C ASN A 307 14.23 13.49 -11.95
N TYR A 308 12.98 13.19 -12.31
CA TYR A 308 12.42 11.83 -12.19
C TYR A 308 13.38 10.78 -12.75
N ALA A 309 13.70 9.78 -11.92
CA ALA A 309 14.41 8.59 -12.35
C ALA A 309 13.51 7.35 -12.23
N ARG A 310 13.53 6.50 -13.25
CA ARG A 310 13.03 5.11 -13.10
C ARG A 310 14.11 4.20 -12.52
N TYR A 311 15.35 4.42 -12.95
CA TYR A 311 16.50 3.64 -12.56
C TYR A 311 17.51 4.54 -11.86
N LEU A 312 18.00 4.12 -10.69
CA LEU A 312 19.01 4.83 -9.91
C LEU A 312 20.19 3.92 -9.61
N LEU A 313 21.35 4.50 -9.34
CA LEU A 313 22.51 3.75 -8.86
C LEU A 313 22.40 3.55 -7.35
N ASP A 314 22.61 2.32 -6.88
CA ASP A 314 22.77 2.02 -5.46
C ASP A 314 24.18 2.40 -4.95
N SER A 315 24.44 2.14 -3.67
CA SER A 315 25.74 2.39 -3.04
C SER A 315 26.90 1.56 -3.60
N SER A 316 26.62 0.49 -4.35
CA SER A 316 27.61 -0.33 -5.07
C SER A 316 27.85 0.14 -6.52
N GLY A 317 27.06 1.08 -7.02
CA GLY A 317 27.04 1.51 -8.42
C GLY A 317 26.23 0.59 -9.35
N GLN A 318 25.39 -0.30 -8.80
CA GLN A 318 24.46 -1.11 -9.58
C GLN A 318 23.20 -0.31 -9.90
N LEU A 319 22.71 -0.44 -11.13
CA LEU A 319 21.49 0.21 -11.59
C LEU A 319 20.23 -0.57 -11.13
N VAL A 320 19.43 0.04 -10.26
CA VAL A 320 18.23 -0.52 -9.63
C VAL A 320 16.97 0.13 -10.23
N ASP A 321 15.96 -0.68 -10.58
CA ASP A 321 14.64 -0.19 -11.00
C ASP A 321 13.85 0.23 -9.76
N VAL A 322 13.70 1.53 -9.51
CA VAL A 322 13.03 2.10 -8.32
C VAL A 322 11.56 2.50 -8.58
N ARG A 323 11.08 2.39 -9.83
CA ARG A 323 9.75 2.89 -10.21
C ARG A 323 9.04 1.99 -11.22
N LEU A 324 7.74 1.75 -11.03
CA LEU A 324 6.93 0.99 -11.97
C LEU A 324 6.79 1.70 -13.34
N THR A 325 6.31 0.92 -14.31
CA THR A 325 6.10 1.35 -15.70
C THR A 325 5.08 2.47 -15.85
N ASP A 326 4.21 2.72 -14.87
CA ASP A 326 3.30 3.88 -14.86
C ASP A 326 4.02 5.22 -14.63
N GLY A 327 5.12 5.23 -13.87
CA GLY A 327 5.88 6.43 -13.53
C GLY A 327 5.33 7.21 -12.34
N VAL A 328 4.57 6.51 -11.49
CA VAL A 328 3.96 7.00 -10.25
C VAL A 328 4.39 6.13 -9.08
N HIS A 329 4.09 4.83 -9.13
CA HIS A 329 4.26 3.92 -8.01
C HIS A 329 5.67 3.35 -7.92
N LEU A 330 6.17 3.18 -6.69
CA LEU A 330 7.48 2.57 -6.43
C LEU A 330 7.50 1.11 -6.92
N SER A 331 8.66 0.66 -7.40
CA SER A 331 8.91 -0.77 -7.55
C SER A 331 9.12 -1.42 -6.17
N HIS A 332 9.25 -2.74 -6.13
CA HIS A 332 9.69 -3.48 -4.94
C HIS A 332 10.98 -2.88 -4.33
N TRP A 333 12.03 -2.65 -5.15
CA TRP A 333 13.29 -2.06 -4.69
C TRP A 333 13.16 -0.60 -4.25
N GLY A 334 12.30 0.18 -4.92
CA GLY A 334 11.99 1.55 -4.50
C GLY A 334 11.24 1.58 -3.16
N GLY A 335 10.38 0.57 -2.91
CA GLY A 335 9.73 0.34 -1.63
C GLY A 335 10.70 -0.04 -0.53
N GLU A 336 11.68 -0.90 -0.81
CA GLU A 336 12.77 -1.22 0.12
C GLU A 336 13.59 0.01 0.47
N TRP A 337 14.03 0.81 -0.51
CA TRP A 337 14.78 2.05 -0.26
C TRP A 337 14.00 3.05 0.60
N LEU A 338 12.70 3.22 0.35
CA LEU A 338 11.84 4.05 1.19
C LEU A 338 11.70 3.47 2.60
N SER A 339 11.57 2.15 2.74
CA SER A 339 11.44 1.48 4.03
C SER A 339 12.72 1.58 4.88
N GLU A 340 13.90 1.43 4.25
CA GLU A 340 15.20 1.65 4.89
C GLU A 340 15.35 3.10 5.36
N PHE A 341 14.94 4.06 4.52
CA PHE A 341 14.94 5.47 4.87
C PHE A 341 14.01 5.76 6.05
N LEU A 342 12.76 5.28 6.04
CA LEU A 342 11.79 5.50 7.12
C LEU A 342 12.25 4.88 8.44
N LEU A 343 12.79 3.66 8.44
CA LEU A 343 13.37 3.06 9.65
C LEU A 343 14.56 3.87 10.17
N LYS A 344 15.40 4.40 9.28
CA LYS A 344 16.50 5.28 9.67
C LYS A 344 16.01 6.62 10.26
N GLU A 345 14.89 7.15 9.78
CA GLU A 345 14.28 8.36 10.37
C GLU A 345 13.67 8.07 11.76
N ILE A 346 12.98 6.94 11.95
CA ILE A 346 12.45 6.51 13.26
C ILE A 346 13.60 6.35 14.28
N LYS A 347 14.69 5.69 13.90
CA LYS A 347 15.88 5.48 14.76
C LYS A 347 16.63 6.75 15.18
N LYS A 348 16.27 7.93 14.67
CA LYS A 348 16.84 9.20 15.15
C LYS A 348 16.22 9.66 16.47
N SER A 349 15.05 9.14 16.83
CA SER A 349 14.43 9.40 18.12
C SER A 349 15.24 8.73 19.24
N PRO A 350 15.41 9.39 20.40
CA PRO A 350 16.14 8.80 21.54
C PRO A 350 15.59 7.43 21.92
N GLU A 351 16.46 6.55 22.41
CA GLU A 351 16.12 5.21 22.97
C GLU A 351 15.54 4.19 21.95
N VAL A 352 15.11 4.64 20.77
CA VAL A 352 14.50 3.80 19.71
C VAL A 352 15.54 3.06 18.85
N GLU A 353 16.79 3.55 18.73
CA GLU A 353 17.82 2.87 17.93
C GLU A 353 18.17 1.46 18.45
N GLU A 354 18.12 1.28 19.78
CA GLU A 354 18.53 0.04 20.46
C GLU A 354 17.65 -1.16 20.11
N LEU A 355 16.38 -0.94 19.75
CA LEU A 355 15.42 -1.97 19.39
C LEU A 355 15.86 -2.86 18.23
N TRP A 356 16.78 -2.41 17.37
CA TRP A 356 17.27 -3.15 16.21
C TRP A 356 18.77 -3.48 16.26
N ASN A 357 19.38 -3.43 17.45
CA ASN A 357 20.81 -3.68 17.66
C ASN A 357 21.13 -5.09 18.20
N GLU A 358 20.13 -5.97 18.30
CA GLU A 358 20.25 -7.38 18.73
C GLU A 358 20.64 -8.37 17.61
#